data_AF-A0A151T5I8-F1
#
_entry.id   AF-A0A151T5I8-F1
#
_cell.length_a   1.000
_cell.length_b   1.000
_cell.length_c   1.000
_cell.angle_alpha   90.00
_cell.angle_beta   90.00
_cell.angle_gamma   90.00
#
_symmetry.space_group_name_H-M   'P 1'
#
loop_
_entity.id
_entity.type
_entity.pdbx_description
1 polymer ?
#
loop_
_entity_poly.entity_id
_entity_poly.type
_entity_poly.pdbx_seq_one_letter_code
_entity_poly.pdbx_strand_id
1 'polypeptide(L)'
;WYPNSRASFHVMSDSRNIQQLGPFEGPNKIFAGTGQGLTIHFSGSSKFSSPFNPHISIHLNQLLHVPFITKNLISVSKFAR
;
A
#
# COMPACT_ATOMS: atom_id res chain seq x y z
N TRP A 1 -1.96 7.80 -6.40
CA TRP A 1 -1.82 7.38 -4.99
C TRP A 1 -1.98 8.60 -4.12
N TYR A 2 -2.60 8.48 -2.95
CA TYR A 2 -2.90 9.59 -2.05
C TYR A 2 -2.08 9.47 -0.77
N PRO A 3 -1.15 10.39 -0.48
CA PRO A 3 -0.51 10.48 0.81
C PRO A 3 -1.56 10.73 1.90
N ASN A 4 -1.54 9.93 2.96
CA ASN A 4 -2.48 10.02 4.06
C ASN A 4 -1.75 9.84 5.39
N SER A 5 -1.75 10.88 6.22
CA SER A 5 -1.13 10.87 7.55
C SER A 5 -1.87 9.98 8.55
N ARG A 6 -3.16 9.70 8.31
CA ARG A 6 -3.98 8.80 9.13
C ARG A 6 -3.95 7.34 8.67
N ALA A 7 -3.31 7.03 7.54
CA ALA A 7 -3.17 5.65 7.10
C ALA A 7 -2.03 4.94 7.83
N SER A 8 -2.32 3.77 8.40
CA SER A 8 -1.31 2.93 9.09
C SER A 8 -0.42 2.14 8.14
N PHE A 9 -0.88 1.90 6.91
CA PHE A 9 -0.20 1.11 5.88
C PHE A 9 -0.34 1.76 4.51
N HIS A 10 0.57 1.41 3.59
CA HIS A 10 0.32 1.63 2.17
C HIS A 10 -0.72 0.62 1.70
N VAL A 11 -1.65 1.06 0.87
CA VAL A 11 -2.76 0.22 0.41
C VAL A 11 -3.00 0.44 -1.07
N MET A 12 -3.24 -0.63 -1.81
CA MET A 12 -3.72 -0.53 -3.19
C MET A 12 -4.76 -1.60 -3.52
N SER A 13 -5.61 -1.30 -4.50
CA SER A 13 -6.64 -2.23 -4.97
C SER A 13 -6.17 -3.23 -6.02
N ASP A 14 -5.03 -2.96 -6.66
CA ASP A 14 -4.57 -3.69 -7.84
C ASP A 14 -3.21 -4.32 -7.58
N SER A 15 -3.05 -5.61 -7.85
CA SER A 15 -1.81 -6.31 -7.56
C SER A 15 -0.70 -6.12 -8.59
N ARG A 16 -0.99 -5.50 -9.75
CA ARG A 16 -0.05 -5.42 -10.90
C ARG A 16 1.32 -4.82 -10.58
N ASN A 17 1.40 -3.97 -9.56
CA ASN A 17 2.65 -3.29 -9.17
C ASN A 17 3.32 -3.89 -7.92
N ILE A 18 2.75 -4.95 -7.33
CA ILE A 18 3.28 -5.55 -6.10
C ILE A 18 4.32 -6.61 -6.47
N GLN A 19 5.54 -6.39 -6.01
CA GLN A 19 6.65 -7.31 -6.03
C GLN A 19 6.74 -8.01 -4.66
N GLN A 20 7.37 -9.19 -4.62
CA GLN A 20 7.57 -9.95 -3.38
C GLN A 20 6.26 -10.19 -2.62
N LEU A 21 5.30 -10.80 -3.29
CA LEU A 21 4.03 -11.18 -2.70
C LEU A 21 4.24 -12.21 -1.57
N GLY A 22 3.66 -11.94 -0.42
CA GLY A 22 3.64 -12.84 0.71
C GLY A 22 2.35 -12.74 1.52
N PRO A 23 1.99 -13.78 2.28
CA PRO A 23 0.86 -13.72 3.20
C PRO A 23 1.07 -12.56 4.18
N PHE A 24 -0.03 -11.87 4.50
CA PHE A 24 0.00 -10.84 5.54
C PHE A 24 -0.26 -11.52 6.90
N GLU A 25 0.72 -11.48 7.81
CA GLU A 25 0.61 -12.13 9.13
C GLU A 25 -0.12 -11.27 10.19
N GLY A 26 -0.78 -10.19 9.77
CA GLY A 26 -1.57 -9.33 10.64
C GLY A 26 -3.08 -9.61 10.57
N PRO A 27 -3.91 -8.74 11.17
CA PRO A 27 -5.36 -8.89 11.08
C PRO A 27 -5.83 -8.86 9.62
N ASN A 28 -6.67 -9.83 9.22
CA ASN A 28 -7.11 -10.01 7.83
C ASN A 28 -7.96 -8.86 7.25
N LYS A 29 -8.23 -7.81 8.03
CA LYS A 29 -9.04 -6.65 7.61
C LYS A 29 -8.39 -5.34 8.03
N ILE A 30 -8.53 -4.32 7.18
CA ILE A 30 -8.28 -2.92 7.53
C ILE A 30 -9.61 -2.16 7.64
N PHE A 31 -9.67 -1.14 8.48
CA PHE A 31 -10.86 -0.29 8.60
C PHE A 31 -10.66 1.01 7.81
N ALA A 32 -11.59 1.28 6.89
CA ALA A 32 -11.66 2.56 6.21
C ALA A 32 -12.35 3.61 7.11
N GLY A 33 -12.26 4.89 6.74
CA GLY A 33 -12.90 5.98 7.50
C GLY A 33 -14.42 5.87 7.66
N THR A 34 -15.07 4.97 6.91
CA THR A 34 -16.49 4.61 7.05
C THR A 34 -16.77 3.56 8.13
N GLY A 35 -15.73 3.03 8.79
CA GLY A 35 -15.84 1.92 9.73
C GLY A 35 -16.02 0.54 9.08
N GLN A 36 -16.16 0.48 7.75
CA GLN A 36 -16.22 -0.78 7.02
C GLN A 36 -14.85 -1.48 7.03
N GLY A 37 -14.84 -2.75 7.44
CA GLY A 37 -13.67 -3.61 7.34
C GLY A 37 -13.47 -4.13 5.92
N LEU A 38 -12.32 -3.85 5.32
CA LEU A 38 -11.92 -4.31 3.99
C LEU A 38 -10.90 -5.44 4.11
N THR A 39 -11.09 -6.51 3.34
CA THR A 39 -10.24 -7.70 3.39
C THR A 39 -8.87 -7.44 2.77
N ILE A 40 -7.82 -7.90 3.46
CA ILE A 40 -6.45 -7.93 2.96
C ILE A 40 -6.22 -9.29 2.29
N HIS A 41 -5.73 -9.29 1.05
CA HIS A 41 -5.41 -10.54 0.35
C HIS A 41 -3.96 -10.96 0.61
N PHE A 42 -3.03 -10.02 0.52
CA PHE A 42 -1.59 -10.26 0.70
C PHE A 42 -0.86 -8.95 0.93
N SER A 43 0.43 -9.06 1.28
CA SER A 43 1.35 -7.93 1.40
C SER A 43 2.56 -8.12 0.49
N GLY A 44 3.24 -7.02 0.18
CA GLY A 44 4.50 -7.06 -0.55
C GLY A 44 5.18 -5.69 -0.55
N SER A 45 5.92 -5.42 -1.61
CA SER A 45 6.59 -4.13 -1.83
C SER A 45 6.39 -3.64 -3.27
N SER A 46 6.54 -2.34 -3.49
CA SER A 46 6.55 -1.77 -4.84
C SER A 46 7.71 -0.80 -5.00
N LYS A 47 8.34 -0.82 -6.17
CA LYS A 47 9.34 0.17 -6.58
C LYS A 47 8.82 0.93 -7.79
N PHE A 48 8.78 2.25 -7.69
CA PHE A 48 8.40 3.15 -8.76
C PHE A 48 9.59 4.01 -9.17
N SER A 49 10.15 3.75 -10.35
CA SER A 49 11.21 4.60 -10.91
C SER A 49 10.62 5.88 -11.49
N SER A 50 11.33 7.00 -11.32
CA SER A 50 10.93 8.26 -11.93
C SER A 50 11.06 8.17 -13.45
N PRO A 51 10.05 8.60 -14.22
CA PRO A 51 10.15 8.67 -15.68
C PRO A 51 11.13 9.75 -16.15
N PHE A 52 11.49 10.70 -15.28
CA PHE A 52 12.37 11.83 -15.60
C PHE A 52 13.82 11.59 -15.19
N ASN A 53 14.06 10.68 -14.23
CA ASN A 53 15.41 10.34 -13.78
C ASN A 53 15.45 8.88 -13.29
N PRO A 54 16.07 7.95 -14.02
CA PRO A 54 16.06 6.53 -13.68
C PRO A 54 16.82 6.21 -12.39
N HIS A 55 17.68 7.11 -11.89
CA HIS A 55 18.38 6.94 -10.62
C HIS A 55 17.51 7.29 -9.41
N ILE A 56 16.34 7.90 -9.62
CA ILE A 56 15.40 8.25 -8.55
C ILE A 56 14.27 7.23 -8.56
N SER A 57 14.10 6.52 -7.44
CA SER A 57 12.99 5.59 -7.27
C SER A 57 12.35 5.70 -5.89
N ILE A 58 11.04 5.54 -5.85
CA ILE A 58 10.23 5.50 -4.64
C ILE A 58 9.98 4.03 -4.29
N HIS A 59 10.24 3.68 -3.04
CA HIS A 59 9.99 2.34 -2.51
C HIS A 59 8.84 2.39 -1.50
N LEU A 60 7.85 1.52 -1.70
CA LEU A 60 6.75 1.30 -0.76
C LEU A 60 6.89 -0.11 -0.18
N ASN A 61 7.40 -0.21 1.03
CA ASN A 61 7.54 -1.48 1.75
C ASN A 61 6.25 -1.76 2.55
N GLN A 62 5.95 -3.04 2.81
CA GLN A 62 4.75 -3.43 3.58
C GLN A 62 3.44 -2.91 2.96
N LEU A 63 3.35 -3.00 1.63
CA LEU A 63 2.21 -2.59 0.84
C LEU A 63 1.12 -3.66 0.88
N LEU A 64 -0.08 -3.27 1.30
CA LEU A 64 -1.23 -4.16 1.41
C LEU A 64 -2.06 -4.15 0.13
N HIS A 65 -2.43 -5.33 -0.34
CA HIS A 65 -3.43 -5.50 -1.40
C HIS A 65 -4.82 -5.66 -0.80
N VAL A 66 -5.67 -4.67 -1.07
CA VAL A 66 -7.04 -4.57 -0.56
C VAL A 66 -7.96 -4.25 -1.74
N PRO A 67 -8.50 -5.26 -2.45
CA PRO A 67 -9.20 -5.06 -3.73
C PRO A 67 -10.36 -4.07 -3.69
N PHE A 68 -11.04 -4.00 -2.54
CA PHE A 68 -12.23 -3.18 -2.35
C PHE A 68 -11.93 -1.76 -1.86
N ILE A 69 -10.66 -1.35 -1.77
CA ILE A 69 -10.35 0.05 -1.46
C ILE A 69 -10.62 0.95 -2.67
N THR A 70 -11.21 2.11 -2.43
CA THR A 70 -11.59 3.04 -3.51
C THR A 70 -10.44 3.95 -3.97
N LYS A 71 -9.38 4.07 -3.16
CA LYS A 71 -8.21 4.92 -3.42
C LYS A 71 -6.95 4.21 -2.94
N ASN A 72 -5.89 4.22 -3.76
CA ASN A 72 -4.57 3.77 -3.30
C ASN A 72 -3.99 4.80 -2.33
N LEU A 73 -3.58 4.35 -1.15
CA LEU A 73 -3.08 5.19 -0.06
C LEU A 73 -1.59 4.97 0.16
N ILE A 74 -0.87 6.06 0.42
CA ILE A 74 0.50 6.02 0.94
C ILE A 74 0.43 6.46 2.40
N SER A 75 0.78 5.56 3.32
CA SER A 75 0.99 5.96 4.70
C SER A 75 2.21 6.88 4.78
N VAL A 76 2.01 8.13 5.20
CA VAL A 76 3.10 9.11 5.31
C VAL A 76 4.11 8.67 6.38
N SER A 77 3.64 8.12 7.49
CA SER A 77 4.49 7.67 8.60
C SER A 77 5.34 6.46 8.25
N LYS A 78 4.86 5.58 7.36
CA LYS A 78 5.65 4.46 6.82
C LYS A 78 6.61 4.91 5.72
N PHE A 79 6.21 5.90 4.93
CA PHE A 79 7.03 6.42 3.83
C PHE A 79 8.24 7.23 4.30
N ALA A 80 8.08 8.03 5.35
CA ALA A 80 9.10 8.96 5.84
C ALA A 80 10.09 8.34 6.85
N ARG A 81 10.07 7.02 7.01
CA ARG A 81 11.04 6.27 7.83
C ARG A 81 12.24 5.88 6.99
#